data_AF-A0A848Y5C9-F1
#
_entry.id   AF-A0A848Y5C9-F1
#
_cell.length_a   1.000
_cell.length_b   1.000
_cell.length_c   1.000
_cell.angle_alpha   90.00
_cell.angle_beta   90.00
_cell.angle_gamma   90.00
#
_symmetry.space_group_name_H-M   'P 1'
#
loop_
_entity.id
_entity.type
_entity.pdbx_description
1 polymer ?
#
loop_
_entity_poly.entity_id
_entity_poly.type
_entity_poly.pdbx_seq_one_letter_code
_entity_poly.pdbx_strand_id
1 'polypeptide(L)'
;MSSSLIQATLTAGEHLREAIETEDFEYAATLAAARGVLVDRLLTETTPAMHTAAEKEALLAQHRTLTALFSTHEESIRGMLATFSQQRQAHASYHSSPARPSILRQVHG
;
A
#
# COMPACT_ATOMS: atom_id res chain seq x y z
N MET A 1 5.19 -6.19 32.41
CA MET A 1 5.88 -5.52 31.28
C MET A 1 5.24 -5.79 29.91
N SER A 2 4.49 -6.88 29.74
CA SER A 2 3.75 -7.27 28.51
C SER A 2 2.77 -6.23 27.97
N SER A 3 2.05 -5.52 28.84
CA SER A 3 1.09 -4.47 28.43
C SER A 3 1.74 -3.32 27.65
N SER A 4 3.02 -3.00 27.93
CA SER A 4 3.72 -1.93 27.19
C SER A 4 4.06 -2.32 25.75
N LEU A 5 4.30 -3.61 25.48
CA LEU A 5 4.69 -4.08 24.14
C LEU A 5 3.49 -4.18 23.19
N ILE A 6 2.33 -4.62 23.69
CA ILE A 6 1.07 -4.57 22.93
C ILE A 6 0.72 -3.12 22.59
N GLN A 7 0.78 -2.22 23.59
CA GLN A 7 0.47 -0.82 23.35
C GLN A 7 1.42 -0.21 22.31
N ALA A 8 2.72 -0.50 22.41
CA ALA A 8 3.70 -0.06 21.41
C ALA A 8 3.38 -0.59 20.01
N THR A 9 2.95 -1.85 19.89
CA THR A 9 2.56 -2.47 18.61
C THR A 9 1.32 -1.81 18.02
N LEU A 10 0.32 -1.51 18.85
CA LEU A 10 -0.88 -0.79 18.44
C LEU A 10 -0.55 0.64 18.01
N THR A 11 0.27 1.37 18.77
CA THR A 11 0.72 2.73 18.41
C THR A 11 1.48 2.73 17.08
N ALA A 12 2.41 1.78 16.88
CA ALA A 12 3.12 1.64 15.61
C ALA A 12 2.16 1.34 14.44
N GLY A 13 1.12 0.54 14.67
CA GLY A 13 0.09 0.29 13.67
C GLY A 13 -0.78 1.50 13.32
N GLU A 14 -1.05 2.39 14.28
CA GLU A 14 -1.77 3.64 13.99
C GLU A 14 -0.92 4.61 13.17
N HIS A 15 0.36 4.78 13.51
CA HIS A 15 1.26 5.60 12.70
C HIS A 15 1.43 5.02 11.30
N LEU A 16 1.49 3.68 11.18
CA LEU A 16 1.55 3.03 9.89
C LEU A 16 0.29 3.28 9.07
N ARG A 17 -0.89 3.21 9.70
CA ARG A 17 -2.17 3.54 9.05
C ARG A 17 -2.16 4.97 8.53
N GLU A 18 -1.76 5.92 9.36
CA GLU A 18 -1.66 7.34 9.00
C GLU A 18 -0.69 7.56 7.81
N ALA A 19 0.49 6.93 7.82
CA ALA A 19 1.45 7.04 6.73
C ALA A 19 0.92 6.45 5.40
N ILE A 20 0.13 5.37 5.45
CA ILE A 20 -0.53 4.81 4.26
C ILE A 20 -1.61 5.77 3.74
N GLU A 21 -2.43 6.32 4.62
CA GLU A 21 -3.52 7.24 4.27
C GLU A 21 -3.01 8.57 3.70
N THR A 22 -1.84 9.05 4.12
CA THR A 22 -1.18 10.22 3.56
C THR A 22 -0.27 9.91 2.36
N GLU A 23 -0.26 8.66 1.89
CA GLU A 23 0.54 8.17 0.77
C GLU A 23 2.06 8.34 0.94
N ASP A 24 2.54 8.46 2.19
CA ASP A 24 3.97 8.44 2.52
C ASP A 24 4.46 6.99 2.62
N PHE A 25 4.58 6.34 1.46
CA PHE A 25 4.89 4.91 1.39
C PHE A 25 6.32 4.57 1.85
N GLU A 26 7.27 5.51 1.73
CA GLU A 26 8.64 5.31 2.21
C GLU A 26 8.67 5.27 3.74
N TYR A 27 7.97 6.20 4.39
CA TYR A 27 7.82 6.19 5.84
C TYR A 27 6.97 4.99 6.31
N ALA A 28 5.89 4.67 5.60
CA ALA A 28 5.07 3.49 5.87
C ALA A 28 5.90 2.19 5.85
N ALA A 29 6.82 2.03 4.90
CA ALA A 29 7.72 0.87 4.85
C ALA A 29 8.62 0.78 6.10
N THR A 30 9.15 1.92 6.56
CA THR A 30 9.96 2.00 7.79
C THR A 30 9.15 1.60 9.01
N LEU A 31 7.92 2.10 9.14
CA LEU A 31 7.01 1.77 10.24
C LEU A 31 6.55 0.31 10.20
N ALA A 32 6.32 -0.26 9.02
CA ALA A 32 5.98 -1.68 8.87
C ALA A 32 7.11 -2.59 9.36
N ALA A 33 8.36 -2.28 9.02
CA ALA A 33 9.52 -3.02 9.52
C ALA A 33 9.64 -2.91 11.05
N ALA A 34 9.51 -1.70 11.60
CA ALA A 34 9.56 -1.49 13.05
C ALA A 34 8.44 -2.25 13.79
N ARG A 35 7.22 -2.23 13.24
CA ARG A 35 6.08 -2.99 13.78
C ARG A 35 6.32 -4.50 13.71
N GLY A 36 6.95 -5.00 12.64
CA GLY A 36 7.34 -6.41 12.52
C GLY A 36 8.21 -6.87 13.68
N VAL A 37 9.24 -6.08 14.03
CA VAL A 37 10.10 -6.35 15.19
C VAL A 37 9.30 -6.42 16.50
N LEU A 38 8.33 -5.53 16.70
CA LEU A 38 7.48 -5.55 17.90
C LEU A 38 6.59 -6.81 17.96
N VAL A 39 6.05 -7.23 16.82
CA VAL A 39 5.25 -8.45 16.71
C VAL A 39 6.10 -9.69 16.97
N ASP A 40 7.31 -9.76 16.42
CA ASP A 40 8.24 -10.86 16.69
C ASP A 40 8.57 -10.94 18.18
N ARG A 41 8.82 -9.80 18.82
CA ARG A 41 9.03 -9.75 20.28
C ARG A 41 7.82 -10.21 21.07
N LEU A 42 6.60 -9.88 20.64
CA LEU A 42 5.38 -10.40 21.27
C LEU A 42 5.29 -11.93 21.19
N LEU A 43 5.76 -12.53 20.09
CA LEU A 43 5.78 -13.98 19.92
C LEU A 43 6.85 -14.65 20.79
N THR A 44 8.00 -14.01 21.00
CA THR A 44 9.14 -14.61 21.73
C THR A 44 9.17 -14.31 23.22
N GLU A 45 8.77 -13.12 23.66
CA GLU A 45 8.93 -12.65 25.05
C GLU A 45 7.70 -12.93 25.93
N THR A 46 6.56 -13.26 25.34
CA THR A 46 5.29 -13.37 26.06
C THR A 46 4.62 -14.72 25.86
N THR A 47 4.40 -15.43 26.96
CA THR A 47 3.46 -16.56 26.96
C THR A 47 2.06 -16.03 26.62
N PRO A 48 1.34 -16.59 25.63
CA PRO A 48 0.04 -16.09 25.16
C PRO A 48 -1.06 -15.96 26.24
N ALA A 49 -0.84 -16.56 27.41
CA ALA A 49 -1.71 -16.51 28.58
C ALA A 49 -1.70 -15.13 29.30
N MET A 50 -0.73 -14.26 29.02
CA MET A 50 -0.60 -12.95 29.69
C MET A 50 -1.35 -11.80 29.00
N HIS A 51 -2.03 -12.04 27.88
CA HIS A 51 -2.78 -11.02 27.15
C HIS A 51 -4.28 -11.23 27.31
N THR A 52 -5.00 -10.13 27.55
CA THR A 52 -6.46 -10.14 27.60
C THR A 52 -7.04 -10.46 26.22
N ALA A 53 -8.26 -11.00 26.19
CA ALA A 53 -8.97 -11.23 24.92
C ALA A 53 -9.16 -9.93 24.13
N ALA A 54 -9.38 -8.81 24.83
CA ALA A 54 -9.55 -7.48 24.22
C ALA A 54 -8.27 -6.99 23.51
N GLU A 55 -7.10 -7.17 24.12
CA GLU A 55 -5.82 -6.80 23.50
C GLU A 55 -5.52 -7.63 22.24
N LYS A 56 -5.83 -8.93 22.27
CA LYS A 56 -5.69 -9.80 21.10
C LYS A 56 -6.61 -9.37 19.97
N GLU A 57 -7.87 -9.07 20.28
CA GLU A 57 -8.83 -8.62 19.28
C GLU A 57 -8.43 -7.26 18.70
N ALA A 58 -7.92 -6.33 19.52
CA ALA A 58 -7.43 -5.04 19.04
C ALA A 58 -6.28 -5.19 18.03
N LEU A 59 -5.31 -6.07 18.30
CA LEU A 59 -4.21 -6.35 17.38
C LEU A 59 -4.70 -6.98 16.06
N LEU A 60 -5.65 -7.92 16.14
CA LEU A 60 -6.25 -8.56 14.96
C LEU A 60 -7.09 -7.60 14.13
N ALA A 61 -7.89 -6.75 14.78
CA ALA A 61 -8.68 -5.72 14.12
C ALA A 61 -7.77 -4.74 13.38
N GLN A 62 -6.73 -4.22 14.03
CA GLN A 62 -5.78 -3.32 13.41
C GLN A 62 -5.04 -3.98 12.23
N HIS A 63 -4.63 -5.24 12.37
CA HIS A 63 -4.00 -5.97 11.27
C HIS A 63 -4.93 -6.10 10.05
N ARG A 64 -6.22 -6.44 10.27
CA ARG A 64 -7.22 -6.48 9.19
C ARG A 64 -7.36 -5.14 8.48
N THR A 65 -7.44 -4.05 9.24
CA THR A 65 -7.54 -2.68 8.69
C THR A 65 -6.33 -2.34 7.82
N LEU A 66 -5.11 -2.57 8.33
CA LEU A 66 -3.88 -2.31 7.59
C LEU A 66 -3.79 -3.13 6.30
N THR A 67 -4.14 -4.42 6.36
CA THR A 67 -4.15 -5.30 5.17
C THR A 67 -5.16 -4.85 4.12
N ALA A 68 -6.33 -4.36 4.53
CA ALA A 68 -7.33 -3.82 3.62
C ALA A 68 -6.85 -2.53 2.94
N LEU A 69 -6.19 -1.64 3.70
CA LEU A 69 -5.59 -0.42 3.15
C LEU A 69 -4.49 -0.73 2.14
N PHE A 70 -3.54 -1.61 2.48
CA PHE A 70 -2.48 -2.03 1.56
C PHE A 70 -3.04 -2.64 0.28
N SER A 71 -4.03 -3.53 0.39
CA SER A 71 -4.68 -4.13 -0.79
C SER A 71 -5.31 -3.07 -1.71
N THR A 72 -5.92 -2.03 -1.12
CA THR A 72 -6.55 -0.94 -1.87
C THR A 72 -5.51 -0.12 -2.62
N HIS A 73 -4.41 0.25 -1.97
CA HIS A 73 -3.32 0.99 -2.62
C HIS A 73 -2.60 0.15 -3.66
N GLU A 74 -2.40 -1.15 -3.42
CA GLU A 74 -1.80 -2.06 -4.40
C GLU A 74 -2.63 -2.13 -5.69
N GLU A 75 -3.96 -2.25 -5.57
CA GLU A 75 -4.85 -2.24 -6.74
C GLU A 75 -4.80 -0.90 -7.48
N SER A 76 -4.76 0.22 -6.76
CA SER A 76 -4.60 1.56 -7.36
C SER A 76 -3.29 1.68 -8.15
N ILE A 77 -2.17 1.23 -7.57
CA ILE A 77 -0.85 1.24 -8.23
C ILE A 77 -0.87 0.35 -9.49
N ARG A 78 -1.46 -0.84 -9.41
CA ARG A 78 -1.62 -1.72 -10.57
C ARG A 78 -2.43 -1.05 -11.68
N GLY A 79 -3.51 -0.36 -11.35
CA GLY A 79 -4.32 0.41 -12.31
C GLY A 79 -3.53 1.54 -12.99
N MET A 80 -2.72 2.27 -12.22
CA MET A 80 -1.84 3.32 -12.76
C MET A 80 -0.78 2.73 -13.71
N LEU A 81 -0.13 1.63 -13.32
CA LEU A 81 0.86 0.95 -14.17
C LEU A 81 0.26 0.41 -15.47
N ALA A 82 -0.97 -0.11 -15.43
CA ALA A 82 -1.68 -0.53 -16.63
C ALA A 82 -1.94 0.67 -17.57
N THR A 83 -2.36 1.82 -17.01
CA THR A 83 -2.58 3.06 -17.77
C THR A 83 -1.29 3.56 -18.43
N PHE A 84 -0.18 3.60 -17.70
CA PHE A 84 1.13 3.97 -18.26
C PHE A 84 1.58 3.01 -19.37
N SER A 85 1.32 1.71 -19.21
CA SER A 85 1.65 0.72 -20.22
C SER A 85 0.85 0.92 -21.51
N GLN A 86 -0.45 1.21 -21.40
CA GLN A 86 -1.30 1.56 -22.54
C GLN A 86 -0.82 2.85 -23.23
N GLN A 87 -0.47 3.88 -22.46
CA GLN A 87 0.08 5.12 -22.99
C GLN A 87 1.38 4.87 -23.79
N ARG A 88 2.29 4.07 -23.24
CA ARG A 88 3.53 3.69 -23.93
C ARG A 88 3.25 2.94 -25.24
N GLN A 89 2.29 2.02 -25.24
CA GLN A 89 1.90 1.29 -26.44
C GLN A 89 1.29 2.23 -27.49
N ALA A 90 0.40 3.13 -27.09
CA ALA A 90 -0.19 4.12 -27.99
C ALA A 90 0.87 5.03 -28.63
N HIS A 91 1.84 5.49 -27.83
CA HIS A 91 2.97 6.29 -28.30
C HIS A 91 3.85 5.52 -29.29
N ALA A 92 4.18 4.26 -29.00
CA ALA A 92 4.94 3.41 -29.91
C ALA A 92 4.21 3.19 -31.25
N SER A 93 2.90 2.91 -31.20
CA SER A 93 2.05 2.77 -32.38
C SER A 93 2.05 4.04 -33.23
N TYR A 94 1.90 5.22 -32.61
CA TYR A 94 1.94 6.49 -33.32
C TYR A 94 3.28 6.73 -34.03
N HIS A 95 4.41 6.44 -33.39
CA HIS A 95 5.72 6.58 -34.05
C HIS A 95 5.92 5.57 -35.19
N SER A 96 5.41 4.35 -35.06
CA SER A 96 5.53 3.31 -36.09
C SER A 96 4.63 3.55 -37.32
N SER A 97 3.49 4.22 -37.14
CA SER A 97 2.55 4.54 -38.21
C SER A 97 1.80 5.83 -37.86
N PRO A 98 2.44 6.99 -38.07
CA PRO A 98 1.83 8.28 -37.72
C PRO A 98 0.54 8.45 -38.52
N ALA A 99 -0.48 8.99 -37.85
CA ALA A 99 -1.77 9.26 -38.50
C ALA A 99 -1.53 10.10 -39.77
N ARG A 100 -1.90 9.56 -40.94
CA ARG A 100 -1.76 10.28 -42.21
C ARG A 100 -2.65 11.53 -42.16
N PRO A 101 -2.14 12.71 -42.55
CA PRO A 101 -2.99 13.90 -42.65
C PRO A 101 -4.15 13.61 -43.61
N SER A 102 -5.37 13.95 -43.17
CA SER A 102 -6.61 13.73 -43.91
C SER A 102 -6.52 14.26 -45.35
N ILE A 103 -6.83 13.38 -46.31
CA ILE A 103 -6.82 13.65 -47.77
C ILE A 103 -7.91 14.68 -48.16
N LEU A 104 -8.83 15.03 -47.25
CA LEU A 104 -9.85 16.06 -47.49
C LEU A 104 -9.30 17.49 -47.64
N ARG A 105 -7.98 17.70 -47.49
CA ARG A 105 -7.32 18.99 -47.80
C ARG A 105 -6.71 19.09 -49.21
N GLN A 106 -6.74 18.03 -50.03
CA GLN A 106 -6.05 18.01 -51.33
C GLN A 106 -6.92 18.21 -52.58
N VAL A 107 -8.24 18.44 -52.46
CA VAL A 107 -9.14 18.54 -53.63
C VAL A 107 -9.48 20.01 -54.01
N HIS A 108 -8.88 21.01 -53.36
CA HIS A 108 -9.11 22.45 -53.65
C HIS A 108 -7.80 23.23 -53.81
N GLY A 109 -6.94 22.81 -54.73
CA GLY A 109 -5.76 23.56 -55.19
C GLY A 109 -5.56 23.41 -56.69
#